data_AF-A0A0L8FWE0-F1
#
_entry.id   AF-A0A0L8FWE0-F1
#
_cell.length_a   1.000
_cell.length_b   1.000
_cell.length_c   1.000
_cell.angle_alpha   90.00
_cell.angle_beta   90.00
_cell.angle_gamma   90.00
#
_symmetry.space_group_name_H-M   'P 1'
#
loop_
_entity.id
_entity.type
_entity.pdbx_description
1 polymer ?
#
loop_
_entity_poly.entity_id
_entity_poly.type
_entity_poly.pdbx_seq_one_letter_code
_entity_poly.pdbx_strand_id
1 'polypeptide(L)'
;MWFSAREKEFSHVNKELEKQIQESKKYWTEVLRRVVDVTIFLAERGLAFRGSKEIIGSKHNGNFLGIMKLIAQFDPFLMGDLKIFGNPGSEIVLLMAKYVKNYIVAELKSVKYFSVSVDSTPKWAHVDQLTVIVRYVFL
;
A
#
# COMPACT_ATOMS: atom_id res chain seq x y z
N MET A 1 25.62 42.30 -19.83
CA MET A 1 24.21 42.41 -19.38
C MET A 1 23.37 41.18 -19.74
N TRP A 2 23.35 40.71 -20.99
CA TRP A 2 22.52 39.57 -21.43
C TRP A 2 22.79 38.23 -20.73
N PHE A 3 24.05 37.90 -20.43
CA PHE A 3 24.41 36.66 -19.74
C PHE A 3 23.87 36.58 -18.30
N SER A 4 23.94 37.69 -17.55
CA SER A 4 23.47 37.73 -16.15
C SER A 4 21.95 37.73 -16.04
N ALA A 5 21.24 38.22 -17.06
CA ALA A 5 19.78 38.10 -17.16
C ALA A 5 19.33 36.66 -17.40
N ARG A 6 19.99 35.95 -18.34
CA ARG A 6 19.74 34.52 -18.61
C ARG A 6 20.03 33.62 -17.41
N GLU A 7 21.11 33.89 -16.68
CA GLU A 7 21.47 33.10 -15.50
C GLU A 7 20.44 33.26 -14.37
N LYS A 8 19.92 34.49 -14.16
CA LYS A 8 18.84 34.74 -13.21
C LYS A 8 17.53 34.06 -13.60
N GLU A 9 17.17 34.10 -14.87
CA GLU A 9 15.96 33.46 -15.41
C GLU A 9 16.03 31.93 -15.28
N PHE A 10 17.18 31.33 -15.62
CA PHE A 10 17.42 29.89 -15.45
C PHE A 10 17.38 29.45 -13.98
N SER A 11 18.00 30.23 -13.07
CA SER A 11 17.93 29.97 -11.62
C SER A 11 16.48 30.04 -11.10
N HIS A 12 15.68 30.98 -11.61
CA HIS A 12 14.29 31.15 -11.19
C HIS A 12 13.41 29.99 -11.68
N VAL A 13 13.56 29.57 -12.93
CA VAL A 13 12.87 28.38 -13.48
C VAL A 13 13.25 27.12 -12.70
N ASN A 14 14.53 26.96 -12.34
CA ASN A 14 14.97 25.79 -11.57
C ASN A 14 14.35 25.77 -10.16
N LYS A 15 14.28 26.92 -9.48
CA LYS A 15 13.64 27.03 -8.16
C LYS A 15 12.14 26.75 -8.20
N GLU A 16 11.44 27.23 -9.23
CA GLU A 16 10.01 26.96 -9.40
C GLU A 16 9.74 25.47 -9.70
N LEU A 17 10.57 24.84 -10.53
CA LEU A 17 10.49 23.41 -10.81
C LEU A 17 10.76 22.57 -9.55
N GLU A 18 11.78 22.92 -8.76
CA GLU A 18 12.09 22.27 -7.48
C GLU A 18 10.92 22.38 -6.50
N LYS A 19 10.27 23.54 -6.45
CA LYS A 19 9.09 23.77 -5.61
C LYS A 19 7.92 22.89 -6.05
N GLN A 20 7.61 22.81 -7.34
CA GLN A 20 6.54 21.95 -7.87
C GLN A 20 6.80 20.46 -7.59
N ILE A 21 8.05 20.02 -7.71
CA ILE A 21 8.45 18.65 -7.35
C ILE A 21 8.22 18.39 -5.86
N GLN A 22 8.59 19.33 -4.98
CA GLN A 22 8.39 19.18 -3.54
C GLN A 22 6.92 19.15 -3.15
N GLU A 23 6.10 20.01 -3.75
CA GLU A 23 4.65 20.04 -3.53
C GLU A 23 4.02 18.71 -3.98
N SER A 24 4.42 18.21 -5.15
CA SER A 24 3.99 16.90 -5.65
C SER A 24 4.41 15.77 -4.71
N LYS A 25 5.67 15.74 -4.28
CA LYS A 25 6.15 14.73 -3.31
C LYS A 25 5.36 14.75 -2.02
N LYS A 26 5.10 15.93 -1.48
CA LYS A 26 4.30 16.11 -0.26
C LYS A 26 2.89 15.57 -0.46
N TYR A 27 2.25 15.89 -1.58
CA TYR A 27 0.93 15.37 -1.95
C TYR A 27 0.90 13.84 -1.96
N TRP A 28 1.80 13.20 -2.73
CA TRP A 28 1.85 11.75 -2.86
C TRP A 28 2.19 11.04 -1.56
N THR A 29 3.03 11.64 -0.72
CA THR A 29 3.35 11.11 0.62
C THR A 29 2.10 11.04 1.50
N GLU A 30 1.26 12.07 1.44
CA GLU A 30 0.05 12.17 2.25
C GLU A 30 -1.02 11.16 1.77
N VAL A 31 -1.14 10.95 0.45
CA VAL A 31 -1.99 9.89 -0.12
C VAL A 31 -1.51 8.50 0.32
N LEU A 32 -0.20 8.22 0.19
CA LEU A 32 0.42 6.96 0.60
C LEU A 32 0.16 6.66 2.07
N ARG A 33 0.30 7.66 2.95
CA ARG A 33 0.06 7.53 4.38
C ARG A 33 -1.33 6.98 4.67
N ARG A 34 -2.36 7.50 4.02
CA ARG A 34 -3.76 7.05 4.23
C ARG A 34 -3.98 5.63 3.74
N VAL A 35 -3.39 5.26 2.61
CA VAL A 35 -3.46 3.89 2.09
C VAL A 35 -2.83 2.90 3.08
N VAL A 36 -1.69 3.28 3.67
CA VAL A 36 -1.02 2.50 4.71
C VAL A 36 -1.88 2.41 5.96
N ASP A 37 -2.43 3.53 6.44
CA ASP A 37 -3.27 3.57 7.65
C ASP A 37 -4.53 2.69 7.49
N VAL A 38 -5.21 2.73 6.34
CA VAL A 38 -6.34 1.84 6.05
C VAL A 38 -5.90 0.37 6.02
N THR A 39 -4.73 0.09 5.47
CA THR A 39 -4.20 -1.28 5.41
C THR A 39 -3.91 -1.82 6.81
N ILE A 40 -3.23 -1.04 7.65
CA ILE A 40 -2.94 -1.39 9.04
C ILE A 40 -4.24 -1.60 9.81
N PHE A 41 -5.20 -0.68 9.68
CA PHE A 41 -6.50 -0.77 10.34
C PHE A 41 -7.23 -2.09 10.05
N LEU A 42 -7.24 -2.51 8.79
CA LEU A 42 -7.86 -3.77 8.35
C LEU A 42 -7.07 -4.98 8.86
N ALA A 43 -5.74 -4.95 8.78
CA ALA A 43 -4.86 -6.03 9.23
C ALA A 43 -5.01 -6.30 10.73
N GLU A 44 -4.96 -5.25 11.56
CA GLU A 44 -5.08 -5.34 13.02
C GLU A 44 -6.42 -5.96 13.47
N ARG A 45 -7.48 -5.77 12.68
CA ARG A 45 -8.83 -6.25 12.99
C ARG A 45 -9.18 -7.57 12.30
N GLY A 46 -8.25 -8.14 11.51
CA GLY A 46 -8.52 -9.35 10.72
C GLY A 46 -9.64 -9.16 9.69
N LEU A 47 -9.88 -7.93 9.23
CA LEU A 47 -10.94 -7.64 8.26
C LEU A 47 -10.47 -7.96 6.84
N ALA A 48 -11.35 -8.57 6.05
CA ALA A 48 -11.05 -8.86 4.65
C ALA A 48 -10.80 -7.56 3.86
N PHE A 49 -9.67 -7.49 3.16
CA PHE A 49 -9.32 -6.35 2.33
C PHE A 49 -10.20 -6.26 1.08
N ARG A 50 -10.42 -7.42 0.45
CA ARG A 50 -11.14 -7.60 -0.82
C ARG A 50 -12.55 -8.12 -0.59
N GLY A 51 -13.41 -7.87 -1.57
CA GLY A 51 -14.80 -8.33 -1.58
C GLY A 51 -15.08 -9.17 -2.82
N SER A 52 -16.35 -9.44 -3.10
CA SER A 52 -16.76 -10.17 -4.31
C SER A 52 -16.54 -9.36 -5.59
N LYS A 53 -16.42 -8.02 -5.49
CA LYS A 53 -16.18 -7.12 -6.62
C LYS A 53 -15.06 -6.13 -6.27
N GLU A 54 -14.16 -5.88 -7.20
CA GLU A 54 -13.07 -4.91 -7.02
C GLU A 54 -13.39 -3.57 -7.72
N ILE A 55 -14.63 -3.10 -7.56
CA ILE A 55 -15.16 -1.90 -8.22
C ILE A 55 -15.52 -0.86 -7.16
N ILE A 56 -14.93 0.34 -7.27
CA ILE A 56 -15.23 1.45 -6.37
C ILE A 56 -16.71 1.81 -6.46
N GLY A 57 -17.37 1.88 -5.30
CA GLY A 57 -18.79 2.24 -5.20
C GLY A 57 -19.78 1.10 -5.40
N SER A 58 -19.33 -0.12 -5.68
CA SER A 58 -20.19 -1.30 -5.57
C SER A 58 -20.51 -1.59 -4.10
N LYS A 59 -21.75 -2.00 -3.79
CA LYS A 59 -22.14 -2.49 -2.46
C LYS A 59 -21.40 -3.77 -2.05
N HIS A 60 -20.85 -4.50 -3.02
CA HIS A 60 -20.13 -5.76 -2.81
C HIS A 60 -18.60 -5.60 -2.91
N ASN A 61 -18.10 -4.36 -2.80
CA ASN A 61 -16.67 -4.12 -2.78
C ASN A 61 -16.04 -4.52 -1.44
N GLY A 62 -14.73 -4.76 -1.47
CA GLY A 62 -13.96 -5.06 -0.26
C GLY A 62 -13.88 -3.87 0.70
N ASN A 63 -13.61 -4.17 1.97
CA ASN A 63 -13.52 -3.14 3.02
C ASN A 63 -12.48 -2.06 2.68
N PHE A 64 -11.38 -2.42 2.01
CA PHE A 64 -10.37 -1.45 1.58
C PHE A 64 -10.95 -0.39 0.65
N LEU A 65 -11.60 -0.81 -0.45
CA LEU A 65 -12.21 0.12 -1.41
C LEU A 65 -13.37 0.91 -0.80
N GLY A 66 -14.13 0.30 0.11
CA GLY A 66 -15.19 0.97 0.87
C GLY A 66 -14.66 2.11 1.73
N ILE A 67 -13.62 1.86 2.51
CA ILE A 67 -12.99 2.87 3.39
C ILE A 67 -12.29 3.96 2.57
N MET A 68 -11.55 3.58 1.51
CA MET A 68 -10.91 4.57 0.63
C MET A 68 -11.93 5.52 0.00
N LYS A 69 -13.07 4.99 -0.44
CA LYS A 69 -14.18 5.82 -0.95
C LYS A 69 -14.74 6.74 0.14
N LEU A 70 -14.89 6.25 1.38
CA LEU A 70 -15.40 7.04 2.50
C LEU A 70 -14.46 8.21 2.82
N ILE A 71 -13.16 7.96 2.97
CA ILE A 71 -12.17 9.00 3.29
C ILE A 71 -12.18 10.07 2.20
N ALA A 72 -12.23 9.69 0.93
CA ALA A 72 -12.23 10.63 -0.18
C ALA A 72 -13.46 11.54 -0.28
N GLN A 73 -14.56 11.20 0.39
CA GLN A 73 -15.71 12.12 0.49
C GLN A 73 -15.37 13.34 1.35
N PHE A 74 -14.47 13.18 2.31
CA PHE A 74 -14.11 14.21 3.29
C PHE A 74 -12.69 14.74 3.10
N ASP A 75 -11.91 14.14 2.21
CA ASP A 75 -10.52 14.47 2.00
C ASP A 75 -10.28 15.04 0.58
N PRO A 76 -10.03 16.36 0.47
CA PRO A 76 -9.69 17.01 -0.79
C PRO A 76 -8.47 16.39 -1.50
N PHE A 77 -7.52 15.80 -0.76
CA PHE A 77 -6.34 15.14 -1.30
C PHE A 77 -6.64 13.80 -1.99
N LEU A 78 -7.77 13.17 -1.67
CA LEU A 78 -8.19 11.90 -2.28
C LEU A 78 -9.33 12.06 -3.29
N MET A 79 -10.03 13.19 -3.24
CA MET A 79 -11.25 13.45 -4.01
C MET A 79 -10.99 13.52 -5.54
N GLY A 80 -9.81 13.98 -5.97
CA GLY A 80 -9.46 14.14 -7.39
C GLY A 80 -9.13 12.84 -8.13
N ASP A 81 -8.51 11.87 -7.45
CA ASP A 81 -7.71 10.83 -8.13
C ASP A 81 -8.25 9.40 -7.99
N LEU A 82 -9.34 9.16 -7.26
CA LEU A 82 -9.93 7.82 -7.10
C LEU A 82 -10.35 7.15 -8.42
N LYS A 83 -10.51 7.92 -9.49
CA LYS A 83 -10.71 7.41 -10.86
C LYS A 83 -9.41 7.09 -11.60
N ILE A 84 -8.31 7.78 -11.27
CA ILE A 84 -6.99 7.62 -11.91
C ILE A 84 -6.30 6.37 -11.38
N PHE A 85 -6.52 6.07 -10.11
CA PHE A 85 -5.99 4.87 -9.51
C PHE A 85 -6.85 3.64 -9.88
N GLY A 86 -6.49 2.96 -10.97
CA GLY A 86 -6.80 1.54 -11.09
C GLY A 86 -6.28 0.79 -9.86
N ASN A 87 -7.14 0.03 -9.18
CA ASN A 87 -6.91 -0.74 -7.94
C ASN A 87 -5.55 -0.50 -7.19
N PRO A 88 -5.24 0.73 -6.72
CA PRO A 88 -3.91 1.17 -6.27
C PRO A 88 -3.50 0.54 -4.96
N GLY A 89 -4.48 0.13 -4.16
CA GLY A 89 -4.26 -0.63 -2.96
C GLY A 89 -3.49 -1.91 -3.26
N SER A 90 -3.67 -2.51 -4.44
CA SER A 90 -3.04 -3.80 -4.75
C SER A 90 -1.52 -3.71 -4.74
N GLU A 91 -0.91 -2.71 -5.37
CA GLU A 91 0.56 -2.62 -5.46
C GLU A 91 1.20 -2.23 -4.11
N ILE A 92 0.61 -1.25 -3.42
CA ILE A 92 1.11 -0.81 -2.11
C ILE A 92 0.94 -1.92 -1.06
N VAL A 93 -0.20 -2.63 -1.07
CA VAL A 93 -0.41 -3.80 -0.20
C VAL A 93 0.60 -4.90 -0.52
N LEU A 94 0.89 -5.16 -1.80
CA LEU A 94 1.92 -6.14 -2.19
C LEU A 94 3.32 -5.73 -1.72
N LEU A 95 3.66 -4.44 -1.82
CA LEU A 95 4.94 -3.92 -1.35
C LEU A 95 5.07 -4.04 0.18
N MET A 96 4.02 -3.69 0.93
CA MET A 96 3.99 -3.90 2.38
C MET A 96 4.07 -5.38 2.74
N ALA A 97 3.32 -6.24 2.04
CA ALA A 97 3.38 -7.68 2.25
C ALA A 97 4.79 -8.24 2.01
N LYS A 98 5.50 -7.74 0.98
CA LYS A 98 6.90 -8.10 0.72
C LYS A 98 7.81 -7.64 1.86
N TYR A 99 7.63 -6.42 2.36
CA TYR A 99 8.43 -5.88 3.47
C TYR A 99 8.22 -6.69 4.75
N VAL A 100 6.97 -6.92 5.15
CA VAL A 100 6.61 -7.74 6.33
C VAL A 100 7.13 -9.16 6.19
N LYS A 101 6.99 -9.77 5.01
CA LYS A 101 7.54 -11.10 4.73
C LYS A 101 9.06 -11.12 4.93
N ASN A 102 9.79 -10.16 4.36
CA ASN A 102 11.24 -10.10 4.49
C ASN A 102 11.69 -9.90 5.94
N TYR A 103 10.95 -9.08 6.69
CA TYR A 103 11.16 -8.87 8.12
C TYR A 103 10.99 -10.18 8.90
N ILE A 104 9.85 -10.86 8.75
CA ILE A 104 9.57 -12.15 9.42
C ILE A 104 10.63 -13.20 9.03
N VAL A 105 11.05 -13.24 7.76
CA VAL A 105 12.11 -14.16 7.30
C VAL A 105 13.46 -13.84 7.97
N ALA A 106 13.79 -12.56 8.18
CA ALA A 106 15.01 -12.17 8.88
C ALA A 106 14.95 -12.59 10.35
N GLU A 107 13.80 -12.43 11.03
CA GLU A 107 13.59 -12.92 12.39
C GLU A 107 13.69 -14.44 12.48
N LEU A 108 13.04 -15.16 11.57
CA LEU A 108 13.11 -16.62 11.51
C LEU A 108 14.54 -17.16 11.35
N LYS A 109 15.42 -16.38 10.70
CA LYS A 109 16.84 -16.74 10.55
C LYS A 109 17.67 -16.48 11.82
N SER A 110 17.21 -15.62 12.72
CA SER A 110 17.94 -15.29 13.96
C SER A 110 17.50 -16.12 15.17
N VAL A 111 16.30 -16.71 15.15
CA VAL A 111 15.77 -17.50 16.25
C VAL A 111 16.37 -18.91 16.33
N LYS A 112 16.52 -19.40 17.55
CA LYS A 112 17.03 -20.76 17.82
C LYS A 112 15.98 -21.85 17.61
N TYR A 113 14.72 -21.55 17.90
CA TYR A 113 13.64 -22.53 17.88
C TYR A 113 12.46 -22.02 17.03
N PHE A 114 12.06 -22.85 16.08
CA PHE A 114 10.86 -22.65 15.28
C PHE A 114 10.20 -24.02 14.97
N SER A 115 8.92 -23.99 14.65
CA SER A 115 8.15 -25.14 14.18
C SER A 115 7.40 -24.78 12.90
N VAL A 116 7.23 -25.75 12.01
CA VAL A 116 6.45 -25.59 10.78
C VAL A 116 5.31 -26.60 10.81
N SER A 117 4.08 -26.12 10.57
CA SER A 117 2.91 -26.96 10.35
C SER A 117 2.45 -26.80 8.91
N VAL A 118 2.23 -27.91 8.22
CA VAL A 118 1.80 -27.94 6.83
C VAL A 118 0.47 -28.68 6.76
N ASP A 119 -0.53 -28.05 6.18
CA ASP A 119 -1.86 -28.62 5.98
C ASP A 119 -2.26 -28.50 4.51
N SER A 120 -2.72 -29.59 3.91
CA SER A 120 -3.20 -29.62 2.52
C SER A 120 -4.69 -29.90 2.52
N THR A 121 -5.47 -28.98 1.96
CA THR A 121 -6.92 -29.15 1.79
C THR A 121 -7.24 -29.32 0.30
N PRO A 122 -7.78 -30.47 -0.14
CA PRO A 122 -8.25 -30.65 -1.50
C PRO A 122 -9.43 -29.71 -1.78
N LYS A 123 -9.32 -28.86 -2.80
CA LYS A 123 -10.43 -27.98 -3.22
C LYS A 123 -11.18 -28.60 -4.39
N TRP A 124 -12.43 -28.17 -4.60
CA TRP A 124 -13.43 -28.70 -5.55
C TRP A 124 -12.99 -28.90 -7.02
N ALA A 125 -11.79 -28.44 -7.41
CA ALA A 125 -11.26 -28.51 -8.76
C ALA A 125 -9.99 -29.41 -8.88
N HIS A 126 -9.79 -30.37 -7.96
CA HIS A 126 -8.60 -31.24 -7.91
C HIS A 126 -7.26 -30.48 -7.80
N VAL A 127 -7.30 -29.26 -7.27
CA VAL A 127 -6.11 -28.49 -6.92
C VAL A 127 -6.02 -28.44 -5.40
N ASP A 128 -4.94 -28.98 -4.87
CA ASP A 128 -4.63 -28.95 -3.44
C ASP A 128 -4.24 -27.54 -3.02
N GLN A 129 -4.92 -27.01 -2.01
CA GLN A 129 -4.54 -25.77 -1.36
C GLN A 129 -3.62 -26.10 -0.18
N LEU A 130 -2.34 -25.76 -0.30
CA LEU A 130 -1.34 -25.96 0.73
C LEU A 130 -1.24 -24.73 1.64
N THR A 131 -1.39 -24.93 2.94
CA THR A 131 -1.18 -23.92 3.99
C THR A 131 0.07 -24.27 4.77
N VAL A 132 1.00 -23.31 4.90
CA VAL A 132 2.20 -23.44 5.71
C VAL A 132 2.15 -22.41 6.84
N ILE A 133 2.19 -22.88 8.09
CA ILE A 133 2.21 -22.05 9.28
C ILE A 133 3.58 -22.20 9.93
N VAL A 134 4.28 -21.08 10.15
CA VAL A 134 5.54 -21.04 10.89
C VAL A 134 5.30 -20.39 12.25
N ARG A 135 5.79 -21.01 13.32
CA ARG A 135 5.76 -20.48 14.69
C ARG A 135 7.17 -20.45 15.24
N TYR A 136 7.54 -19.37 15.91
CA TYR A 136 8.87 -19.17 16.49
C TYR A 136 8.79 -18.45 17.83
N VAL A 137 9.85 -18.56 18.63
CA VAL A 137 9.98 -17.89 19.93
C VAL A 137 11.32 -17.16 20.02
N PHE A 138 11.31 -15.99 20.64
CA PHE A 138 12.53 -15.26 21.01
C PHE A 138 13.02 -15.75 22.38
N LEU A 139 14.33 -15.98 22.51
CA LEU A 139 15.00 -16.35 23.74
C LEU A 139 16.02 -15.29 24.12
#